data_AF-R7G6A4-F1
#
_entry.id   AF-R7G6A4-F1
#
_cell.length_a   1.000
_cell.length_b   1.000
_cell.length_c   1.000
_cell.angle_alpha   90.00
_cell.angle_beta   90.00
_cell.angle_gamma   90.00
#
_symmetry.space_group_name_H-M   'P 1'
#
loop_
_entity.id
_entity.type
_entity.pdbx_description
1 polymer ?
#
loop_
_entity_poly.entity_id
_entity_poly.type
_entity_poly.pdbx_seq_one_letter_code
_entity_poly.pdbx_strand_id
1 'polypeptide(L)'
;MEEQAIKERKTKSKNALTKVNRKIDAIYDQYIAEEIDERTYLFTLGKLQTEKDNLLREMKIDRKGSQIHWDKLSDLERKMYIQKNLGYIVVDLNLKHIVKIVLGSQ
;
A
#
# COMPACT_ATOMS: atom_id res chain seq x y z
N MET A 1 -2.25 -29.66 -9.80
CA MET A 1 -2.63 -29.44 -8.38
C MET A 1 -1.93 -28.22 -7.78
N GLU A 2 -0.61 -28.03 -7.96
CA GLU A 2 0.11 -26.87 -7.40
C GLU A 2 -0.39 -25.50 -7.92
N GLU A 3 -0.73 -25.40 -9.20
CA GLU A 3 -1.10 -24.13 -9.83
C GLU A 3 -2.42 -23.55 -9.29
N GLN A 4 -3.35 -24.43 -8.93
CA GLN A 4 -4.66 -24.09 -8.37
C GLN A 4 -4.53 -23.64 -6.90
N ALA A 5 -3.69 -24.32 -6.11
CA ALA A 5 -3.36 -23.94 -4.75
C ALA A 5 -2.65 -22.57 -4.66
N ILE A 6 -1.79 -22.25 -5.64
CA ILE A 6 -1.13 -20.93 -5.74
C ILE A 6 -2.16 -19.84 -6.05
N LYS A 7 -3.10 -20.10 -6.95
CA LYS A 7 -4.15 -19.14 -7.35
C LYS A 7 -5.10 -18.83 -6.19
N GLU A 8 -5.48 -19.84 -5.41
CA GLU A 8 -6.30 -19.69 -4.21
C GLU A 8 -5.59 -18.90 -3.11
N ARG A 9 -4.31 -19.20 -2.83
CA ARG A 9 -3.49 -18.42 -1.89
C ARG A 9 -3.45 -16.94 -2.28
N LYS A 10 -3.16 -16.63 -3.55
CA LYS A 10 -3.11 -15.23 -4.03
C LYS A 10 -4.46 -14.51 -3.90
N THR A 11 -5.56 -15.20 -4.16
CA THR A 11 -6.90 -14.64 -4.04
C THR A 11 -7.26 -14.35 -2.58
N LYS A 12 -6.89 -15.26 -1.67
CA LYS A 12 -7.07 -15.07 -0.22
C LYS A 12 -6.25 -13.89 0.30
N SER A 13 -4.97 -13.81 -0.07
CA SER A 13 -4.10 -12.69 0.34
C SER A 13 -4.56 -11.36 -0.27
N LYS A 14 -5.11 -11.34 -1.51
CA LYS A 14 -5.72 -10.13 -2.10
C LYS A 14 -6.92 -9.64 -1.29
N ASN A 15 -7.83 -10.54 -0.91
CA ASN A 15 -9.00 -10.18 -0.11
C ASN A 15 -8.59 -9.70 1.29
N ALA A 16 -7.58 -10.32 1.90
CA ALA A 16 -7.01 -9.87 3.16
C ALA A 16 -6.39 -8.47 3.03
N LEU A 17 -5.64 -8.20 1.96
CA LEU A 17 -5.03 -6.91 1.68
C LEU A 17 -6.09 -5.80 1.54
N THR A 18 -7.19 -6.07 0.85
CA THR A 18 -8.32 -5.13 0.76
C THR A 18 -8.91 -4.83 2.15
N LYS A 19 -9.04 -5.84 3.01
CA LYS A 19 -9.52 -5.62 4.39
C LYS A 19 -8.55 -4.80 5.21
N VAL A 20 -7.25 -5.06 5.12
CA VAL A 20 -6.22 -4.29 5.83
C VAL A 20 -6.22 -2.84 5.38
N ASN A 21 -6.28 -2.57 4.07
CA ASN A 21 -6.38 -1.19 3.57
C ASN A 21 -7.64 -0.47 4.08
N ARG A 22 -8.80 -1.15 4.13
CA ARG A 22 -10.02 -0.56 4.72
C ARG A 22 -9.86 -0.25 6.21
N LYS A 23 -9.15 -1.10 6.96
CA LYS A 23 -8.85 -0.83 8.36
C LYS A 23 -7.91 0.37 8.52
N ILE A 24 -6.90 0.50 7.66
CA ILE A 24 -5.99 1.65 7.65
C ILE A 24 -6.77 2.94 7.41
N ASP A 25 -7.63 2.96 6.38
CA ASP A 25 -8.49 4.11 6.09
C ASP A 25 -9.40 4.42 7.31
N ALA A 26 -10.03 3.40 7.91
CA ALA A 26 -10.92 3.58 9.06
C ALA A 26 -10.22 4.12 10.32
N ILE A 27 -9.00 3.65 10.66
CA ILE A 27 -8.29 4.19 11.83
C ILE A 27 -7.82 5.63 11.62
N TYR A 28 -7.56 6.01 10.37
CA TYR A 28 -7.25 7.39 10.03
C TYR A 28 -8.48 8.27 10.22
N ASP A 29 -9.65 7.83 9.75
CA ASP A 29 -10.91 8.55 9.96
C ASP A 29 -11.23 8.71 11.45
N GLN A 30 -11.03 7.66 12.26
CA GLN A 30 -11.18 7.72 13.72
C GLN A 30 -10.23 8.72 14.38
N TYR A 31 -8.99 8.78 13.92
CA TYR A 31 -8.00 9.73 14.44
C TYR A 31 -8.36 11.18 14.08
N ILE A 32 -8.77 11.43 12.84
CA ILE A 32 -9.19 12.76 12.37
C ILE A 32 -10.50 13.21 13.05
N ALA A 33 -11.38 12.27 13.39
CA ALA A 33 -12.59 12.54 14.18
C ALA A 33 -12.34 12.68 15.68
N GLU A 34 -11.07 12.64 16.14
CA GLU A 34 -10.66 12.71 17.55
C GLU A 34 -11.26 11.59 18.43
N GLU A 35 -11.70 10.48 17.82
CA GLU A 35 -12.24 9.31 18.52
C GLU A 35 -11.14 8.45 19.18
N ILE A 36 -9.91 8.56 18.68
CA ILE A 36 -8.73 7.87 19.23
C ILE A 36 -7.55 8.84 19.37
N ASP A 37 -6.72 8.61 20.39
CA ASP A 37 -5.50 9.39 20.59
C ASP A 37 -4.38 9.00 19.60
N GLU A 38 -3.42 9.90 19.41
CA GLU A 38 -2.29 9.72 18.50
C GLU A 38 -1.48 8.45 18.77
N ARG A 39 -1.27 8.08 20.04
CA ARG A 39 -0.50 6.88 20.40
C ARG A 39 -1.25 5.62 19.98
N THR A 40 -2.55 5.58 20.23
CA THR A 40 -3.45 4.49 19.82
C THR A 40 -3.51 4.36 18.29
N TYR A 41 -3.61 5.49 17.58
CA TYR A 41 -3.54 5.54 16.13
C TYR A 41 -2.21 4.98 15.59
N LEU A 42 -1.08 5.51 16.04
CA LEU A 42 0.25 5.12 15.58
C LEU A 42 0.55 3.63 15.83
N PHE A 43 0.20 3.14 17.01
CA PHE A 43 0.40 1.73 17.36
C PHE A 43 -0.44 0.81 16.47
N THR A 44 -1.69 1.18 16.22
CA THR A 44 -2.60 0.39 15.38
C THR A 44 -2.19 0.45 13.91
N LEU A 45 -1.79 1.62 13.42
CA LEU A 45 -1.27 1.82 12.07
C LEU A 45 -0.03 0.96 11.82
N GLY A 46 0.94 0.97 12.73
CA GLY A 46 2.17 0.17 12.60
C GLY A 46 1.88 -1.33 12.47
N LYS A 47 0.92 -1.85 13.23
CA LYS A 47 0.49 -3.26 13.12
C LYS A 47 -0.15 -3.55 11.76
N LEU A 48 -1.06 -2.69 11.31
CA LEU A 48 -1.74 -2.86 10.02
C LEU A 48 -0.78 -2.74 8.83
N GLN A 49 0.20 -1.84 8.89
CA GLN A 49 1.25 -1.72 7.87
C GLN A 49 2.12 -2.98 7.82
N THR A 50 2.50 -3.53 8.97
CA THR A 50 3.27 -4.80 9.02
C THR A 50 2.47 -5.96 8.41
N GLU A 51 1.17 -6.06 8.72
CA GLU A 51 0.28 -7.07 8.13
C GLU A 51 0.17 -6.90 6.60
N LYS A 52 0.02 -5.66 6.13
CA LYS A 52 -0.01 -5.31 4.71
C LYS A 52 1.27 -5.75 3.98
N ASP A 53 2.44 -5.47 4.55
CA ASP A 53 3.72 -5.83 3.95
C ASP A 53 3.93 -7.35 3.87
N ASN A 54 3.42 -8.09 4.86
CA ASN A 54 3.45 -9.55 4.83
C ASN A 54 2.54 -10.11 3.72
N LEU A 55 1.32 -9.59 3.59
CA LEU A 55 0.38 -10.00 2.54
C LEU A 55 0.92 -9.69 1.14
N LEU A 56 1.57 -8.54 0.95
CA LEU A 56 2.22 -8.17 -0.31
C LEU A 56 3.34 -9.14 -0.68
N ARG A 57 4.17 -9.54 0.31
CA ARG A 57 5.21 -10.56 0.13
C ARG A 57 4.63 -11.93 -0.23
N GLU A 58 3.58 -12.38 0.46
CA GLU A 58 2.93 -13.66 0.22
C GLU A 58 2.35 -13.79 -1.19
N MET A 59 1.80 -12.70 -1.73
CA MET A 59 1.24 -12.70 -3.08
C MET A 59 2.30 -12.87 -4.16
N LYS A 60 3.59 -12.89 -3.79
CA LYS A 60 4.72 -12.72 -4.72
C LYS A 60 4.40 -11.61 -5.70
N ILE A 61 3.81 -10.51 -5.19
CA ILE A 61 3.97 -9.22 -5.84
C ILE A 61 5.43 -8.84 -5.56
N ASP A 62 6.35 -9.58 -6.20
CA ASP A 62 7.40 -8.88 -6.91
C ASP A 62 6.67 -7.83 -7.73
N ARG A 63 7.15 -6.59 -7.73
CA ARG A 63 6.70 -5.61 -8.72
C ARG A 63 6.92 -6.25 -10.11
N LYS A 64 5.94 -7.01 -10.60
CA LYS A 64 5.83 -7.52 -11.96
C LYS A 64 4.97 -6.55 -12.79
N GLY A 65 4.91 -5.28 -12.38
CA GLY A 65 5.06 -4.25 -13.40
C GLY A 65 6.50 -4.40 -13.88
N SER A 66 6.72 -4.65 -15.17
CA SER A 66 8.00 -4.51 -15.87
C SER A 66 9.12 -4.04 -14.95
N GLN A 67 10.14 -4.87 -14.68
CA GLN A 67 11.25 -4.52 -13.81
C GLN A 67 11.90 -3.22 -14.33
N ILE A 68 11.41 -2.09 -13.84
CA ILE A 68 11.92 -0.79 -14.20
C ILE A 68 13.18 -0.69 -13.40
N HIS A 69 14.30 -0.69 -14.12
CA HIS A 69 15.57 -0.29 -13.58
C HIS A 69 15.50 1.19 -13.24
N TRP A 70 14.90 1.50 -12.09
CA TRP A 70 14.69 2.84 -11.58
C TRP A 70 16.00 3.64 -11.54
N ASP A 71 17.08 2.94 -11.21
CA ASP A 71 18.47 3.38 -11.23
C ASP A 71 18.96 3.79 -12.62
N LYS A 72 18.45 3.18 -13.69
CA LYS A 72 18.81 3.48 -15.08
C LYS A 72 17.97 4.57 -15.73
N LEU A 73 16.88 5.01 -15.09
CA LEU A 73 16.06 6.11 -15.59
C LEU A 73 16.68 7.46 -15.21
N SER A 74 16.66 8.40 -16.14
CA SER A 74 16.91 9.82 -15.88
C SER A 74 15.81 10.42 -14.99
N ASP A 75 16.08 11.57 -14.38
CA ASP A 75 15.09 12.25 -13.53
C ASP A 75 13.82 12.64 -14.29
N LEU A 76 13.95 12.95 -15.58
CA LEU A 76 12.80 13.23 -16.45
C LEU A 76 11.94 11.96 -16.65
N GLU A 77 12.56 10.83 -16.95
CA GLU A 77 11.85 9.56 -17.15
C GLU A 77 11.17 9.08 -15.86
N ARG A 78 11.84 9.24 -14.71
CA ARG A 78 11.25 8.97 -13.39
C ARG A 78 10.02 9.84 -13.14
N LYS A 79 10.12 11.15 -13.44
CA LYS A 79 9.01 12.09 -13.28
C LYS A 79 7.81 11.70 -14.15
N MET A 80 8.05 11.39 -15.44
CA MET A 80 7.00 10.94 -16.35
C MET A 80 6.37 9.62 -15.90
N TYR A 81 7.18 8.68 -15.42
CA TYR A 81 6.69 7.41 -14.92
C TYR A 81 5.78 7.59 -13.70
N ILE A 82 6.16 8.45 -12.76
CA ILE A 82 5.32 8.80 -11.61
C ILE A 82 4.01 9.42 -12.12
N GLN A 83 4.08 10.46 -12.95
CA GLN A 83 2.89 11.16 -13.46
C GLN A 83 1.92 10.26 -14.22
N LYS A 84 2.44 9.25 -14.94
CA LYS A 84 1.62 8.30 -15.70
C LYS A 84 0.90 7.28 -14.81
N ASN A 85 1.51 6.86 -13.71
CA ASN A 85 1.03 5.72 -12.91
C ASN A 85 0.48 6.10 -11.54
N LEU A 86 0.76 7.32 -11.07
CA LEU A 86 0.37 7.82 -9.76
C LEU A 86 -0.73 8.88 -9.95
N GLY A 87 -1.90 8.63 -9.35
CA GLY A 87 -2.95 9.64 -9.25
C GLY A 87 -2.61 10.65 -8.16
N TYR A 88 -2.49 10.19 -6.92
CA TYR A 88 -2.10 11.02 -5.78
C TYR A 88 -1.52 10.20 -4.63
N ILE A 89 -0.79 10.88 -3.73
CA ILE A 89 -0.31 10.32 -2.47
C ILE A 89 -0.90 11.16 -1.35
N VAL A 90 -1.46 10.51 -0.34
CA VAL A 90 -1.85 11.16 0.92
C VAL A 90 -0.71 10.97 1.89
N VAL A 91 -0.16 12.08 2.37
CA VAL A 91 0.97 12.11 3.31
C VAL A 91 0.50 12.81 4.58
N ASP A 92 0.72 12.16 5.72
CA ASP A 92 0.61 12.82 7.02
C ASP A 92 1.92 13.55 7.29
N LEU A 93 1.86 14.88 7.34
CA LEU A 93 3.04 15.74 7.51
C LEU A 93 3.55 15.77 8.95
N ASN A 94 2.68 15.56 9.94
CA ASN A 94 3.07 15.54 11.35
C ASN A 94 3.88 14.26 11.64
N LEU A 95 3.40 13.14 11.08
CA LEU A 95 4.02 11.83 11.25
C LEU A 95 5.08 11.51 10.20
N LYS A 96 5.21 12.35 9.17
CA LYS A 96 6.09 12.16 8.01
C LYS A 96 5.89 10.78 7.35
N HIS A 97 4.64 10.33 7.27
CA HIS A 97 4.29 8.99 6.79
C HIS A 97 3.36 9.06 5.58
N ILE A 98 3.59 8.19 4.58
CA ILE A 98 2.64 7.97 3.49
C ILE A 98 1.44 7.16 4.01
N VAL A 99 0.26 7.78 4.04
CA VAL A 99 -0.99 7.15 4.49
C VAL A 99 -1.58 6.32 3.35
N LYS A 100 -1.56 6.86 2.13
CA LYS A 100 -2.20 6.23 0.98
C LYS A 100 -1.46 6.57 -0.32
N ILE A 101 -1.34 5.57 -1.19
CA ILE A 101 -0.86 5.74 -2.57
C ILE A 101 -2.02 5.34 -3.47
N VAL A 102 -2.46 6.28 -4.31
CA VAL A 102 -3.49 6.02 -5.32
C VAL A 102 -2.83 6.00 -6.68
N LEU A 103 -3.00 4.86 -7.36
CA LEU A 103 -2.51 4.68 -8.72
C LEU A 103 -3.50 5.32 -9.70
N GLY A 104 -2.98 5.91 -10.77
CA GLY A 104 -3.81 6.44 -11.85
C GLY A 104 -4.55 5.31 -12.55
N SER A 105 -5.83 5.52 -12.86
CA SER A 105 -6.59 4.64 -13.75
C SER A 105 -5.96 4.69 -15.14
N GLN A 106 -5.58 3.53 -15.69
CA GLN A 106 -5.30 3.42 -17.12
C GLN A 106 -6.59 3.50 -17.93
#